data_AF-A0A1H6TQR7-F1
#
_entry.id   AF-A0A1H6TQR7-F1
#
_cell.length_a   1.000
_cell.length_b   1.000
_cell.length_c   1.000
_cell.angle_alpha   90.00
_cell.angle_beta   90.00
_cell.angle_gamma   90.00
#
_symmetry.space_group_name_H-M   'P 1'
#
loop_
_entity.id
_entity.type
_entity.pdbx_description
1 polymer ?
#
loop_
_entity_poly.entity_id
_entity_poly.type
_entity_poly.pdbx_seq_one_letter_code
_entity_poly.pdbx_strand_id
1 'polypeptide(L)'
;MKYILLFIIKSYWLLIPPKNRRKCIFKKSCSQAVYEDTTTNGFIAGFKTLLFRFKSCNNQYDIITDYTTNKKKLLLKNGVILPENEIAKRLL
;
A
#
# COMPACT_ATOMS: atom_id res chain seq x y z
N MET A 1 -1.39 -20.71 -9.59
CA MET A 1 -2.68 -20.07 -9.92
C MET A 1 -2.66 -18.59 -9.51
N LYS A 2 -2.20 -17.68 -10.37
CA LYS A 2 -2.10 -16.22 -10.06
C LYS A 2 -3.19 -15.37 -10.72
N TYR A 3 -3.90 -15.93 -11.69
CA TYR A 3 -4.82 -15.19 -12.55
C TYR A 3 -6.12 -14.78 -11.86
N ILE A 4 -6.60 -15.53 -10.86
CA ILE A 4 -7.86 -15.22 -10.15
C ILE A 4 -7.75 -13.86 -9.45
N LEU A 5 -6.68 -13.64 -8.66
CA LEU A 5 -6.48 -12.39 -7.93
C LEU A 5 -6.24 -11.22 -8.90
N LEU A 6 -5.46 -11.45 -9.96
CA LEU A 6 -5.24 -10.43 -11.00
C LEU A 6 -6.54 -10.06 -11.72
N PHE A 7 -7.41 -11.04 -11.99
CA PHE A 7 -8.69 -10.82 -12.63
C PHE A 7 -9.62 -10.00 -11.73
N ILE A 8 -9.72 -10.33 -10.44
CA ILE A 8 -10.51 -9.55 -9.46
C ILE A 8 -10.02 -8.09 -9.41
N ILE A 9 -8.70 -7.88 -9.36
CA ILE A 9 -8.12 -6.53 -9.31
C ILE A 9 -8.39 -5.75 -10.61
N LYS A 10 -8.24 -6.38 -11.77
CA LYS A 10 -8.51 -5.75 -13.06
C LYS A 10 -10.00 -5.40 -13.21
N SER A 11 -10.90 -6.30 -12.84
CA SER A 11 -12.34 -6.03 -12.82
C SER A 11 -12.66 -4.87 -11.89
N TYR A 12 -12.09 -4.85 -10.68
CA TYR A 12 -12.22 -3.72 -9.75
C TYR A 12 -11.74 -2.39 -10.37
N TRP A 13 -10.64 -2.39 -11.13
CA TRP A 13 -10.15 -1.18 -11.81
C TRP A 13 -11.05 -0.70 -12.93
N LEU A 14 -11.73 -1.62 -13.62
CA LEU A 14 -12.68 -1.32 -14.67
C LEU A 14 -13.99 -0.75 -14.10
N LEU A 15 -14.45 -1.27 -12.96
CA LEU A 15 -15.64 -0.74 -12.28
C LEU A 15 -15.40 0.58 -11.55
N ILE A 16 -14.23 0.77 -10.93
CA ILE A 16 -13.96 1.93 -10.05
C ILE A 16 -12.78 2.76 -10.58
N PRO A 17 -13.06 3.95 -11.15
CA PRO A 17 -12.02 4.82 -11.69
C PRO A 17 -11.11 5.34 -10.57
N PRO A 18 -9.83 5.64 -10.87
CA PRO A 18 -8.84 6.04 -9.87
C PRO A 18 -9.26 7.26 -9.04
N LYS A 19 -10.06 8.17 -9.62
CA LYS A 19 -10.61 9.36 -8.96
C LYS A 19 -11.53 9.04 -7.77
N ASN A 20 -12.22 7.90 -7.80
CA ASN A 20 -13.18 7.49 -6.78
C ASN A 20 -12.56 6.53 -5.75
N ARG A 21 -11.28 6.17 -5.90
CA ARG A 21 -10.59 5.26 -4.97
C ARG A 21 -10.20 6.01 -3.70
N ARG A 22 -10.26 5.32 -2.55
CA ARG A 22 -9.85 5.88 -1.26
C ARG A 22 -8.39 6.34 -1.31
N LYS A 23 -8.09 7.47 -0.67
CA LYS A 23 -6.72 8.00 -0.60
C LYS A 23 -5.88 7.13 0.35
N CYS A 24 -4.99 6.29 -0.19
CA CYS A 24 -4.06 5.50 0.61
C CYS A 24 -3.04 6.39 1.35
N ILE A 25 -2.50 5.88 2.45
CA ILE A 25 -1.33 6.47 3.15
C ILE A 25 -0.01 6.16 2.44
N PHE A 26 -0.03 5.11 1.61
CA PHE A 26 1.10 4.67 0.81
C PHE A 26 1.07 5.27 -0.60
N LYS A 27 2.24 5.40 -1.23
CA LYS A 27 2.43 5.87 -2.60
C LYS A 27 1.70 5.02 -3.64
N LYS A 28 1.72 3.69 -3.47
CA LYS A 28 0.95 2.74 -4.29
C LYS A 28 -0.34 2.36 -3.58
N SER A 29 -1.44 2.31 -4.32
CA SER A 29 -2.72 1.83 -3.79
C SER A 29 -2.65 0.35 -3.39
N CYS A 30 -3.49 -0.08 -2.45
CA CYS A 30 -3.52 -1.48 -2.01
C CYS A 30 -3.70 -2.44 -3.20
N SER A 31 -4.62 -2.14 -4.11
CA SER A 31 -4.84 -2.95 -5.31
C SER A 31 -3.62 -3.01 -6.24
N GLN A 32 -2.86 -1.92 -6.35
CA GLN A 32 -1.67 -1.87 -7.21
C GLN A 32 -0.50 -2.63 -6.60
N ALA A 33 -0.26 -2.47 -5.29
CA ALA A 33 0.78 -3.22 -4.60
C ALA A 33 0.52 -4.73 -4.68
N VAL A 34 -0.72 -5.16 -4.43
CA VAL A 34 -1.12 -6.56 -4.54
C VAL A 34 -1.00 -7.07 -5.97
N TYR A 35 -1.40 -6.28 -6.98
CA TYR A 35 -1.26 -6.65 -8.39
C TYR A 35 0.20 -6.89 -8.78
N GLU A 36 1.08 -5.96 -8.42
CA GLU A 36 2.51 -6.07 -8.69
C GLU A 36 3.11 -7.30 -8.02
N ASP A 37 2.91 -7.49 -6.72
CA ASP A 37 3.43 -8.66 -5.99
C ASP A 37 2.86 -9.98 -6.50
N THR A 38 1.58 -10.00 -6.88
CA THR A 38 0.97 -11.20 -7.47
C THR A 38 1.58 -11.53 -8.83
N THR A 39 1.98 -10.51 -9.58
CA THR A 39 2.56 -10.66 -10.91
C THR A 39 4.01 -11.14 -10.84
N THR A 40 4.81 -10.57 -9.93
CA THR A 40 6.24 -10.88 -9.76
C THR A 40 6.48 -12.12 -8.92
N ASN A 41 5.81 -12.23 -7.77
CA ASN A 41 6.09 -13.21 -6.73
C ASN A 41 4.99 -14.29 -6.59
N GLY A 42 3.87 -14.12 -7.31
CA GLY A 42 2.77 -15.09 -7.32
C GLY A 42 1.69 -14.82 -6.27
N PHE A 43 0.67 -15.68 -6.25
CA PHE A 43 -0.55 -15.49 -5.47
C PHE A 43 -0.33 -15.32 -3.97
N ILE A 44 0.54 -16.15 -3.38
CA ILE A 44 0.80 -16.15 -1.94
C ILE A 44 1.42 -14.82 -1.51
N ALA A 45 2.37 -14.30 -2.28
CA ALA A 45 2.99 -13.01 -2.01
C ALA A 45 1.97 -11.86 -2.11
N GLY A 46 1.16 -11.84 -3.17
CA GLY A 46 0.07 -10.88 -3.30
C GLY A 46 -0.91 -10.89 -2.13
N PHE A 47 -1.31 -12.09 -1.68
CA PHE A 47 -2.22 -12.23 -0.54
C PHE A 47 -1.57 -11.77 0.78
N LYS A 48 -0.30 -12.11 1.01
CA LYS A 48 0.46 -11.63 2.17
C LYS A 48 0.57 -10.10 2.17
N THR A 49 0.81 -9.50 1.02
CA THR A 49 0.83 -8.04 0.86
C THR A 49 -0.53 -7.42 1.11
N LEU A 50 -1.62 -8.06 0.68
CA LEU A 50 -2.97 -7.60 0.98
C LEU A 50 -3.25 -7.59 2.48
N LEU A 51 -2.94 -8.70 3.18
CA LEU A 51 -3.12 -8.82 4.63
C LEU A 51 -2.27 -7.80 5.40
N PHE A 52 -1.00 -7.66 5.01
CA PHE A 52 -0.11 -6.67 5.60
C PHE A 52 -0.66 -5.27 5.44
N ARG A 53 -1.12 -4.91 4.23
CA ARG A 53 -1.71 -3.60 3.94
C ARG A 53 -3.03 -3.39 4.68
N PHE A 54 -3.86 -4.42 4.82
CA PHE A 54 -5.11 -4.33 5.57
C PHE A 54 -4.85 -4.06 7.07
N LYS A 55 -3.84 -4.71 7.65
CA LYS A 55 -3.43 -4.48 9.05
C LYS A 55 -2.72 -3.14 9.25
N SER A 56 -1.99 -2.67 8.24
CA SER A 56 -1.18 -1.43 8.31
C SER A 56 -1.97 -0.18 7.93
N CYS A 57 -2.92 -0.26 7.00
CA CYS A 57 -3.68 0.89 6.50
C CYS A 57 -4.77 1.30 7.50
N ASN A 58 -4.35 1.87 8.63
CA ASN A 58 -5.23 2.41 9.65
C ASN A 58 -5.04 3.93 9.76
N ASN A 59 -6.08 4.66 10.17
CA ASN A 59 -6.01 6.13 10.32
C ASN A 59 -5.10 6.60 11.47
N GLN A 60 -4.59 5.66 12.27
CA GLN A 60 -3.68 5.92 13.39
C GLN A 60 -2.25 5.67 12.92
N TYR A 61 -1.58 6.74 12.45
CA TYR A 61 -0.18 6.76 12.08
C TYR A 61 0.47 8.06 12.56
N ASP A 62 1.74 7.99 12.95
CA ASP A 62 2.54 9.14 13.36
C ASP A 62 3.59 9.46 12.29
N ILE A 63 3.77 10.74 12.00
CA ILE A 63 4.82 11.20 11.08
C ILE A 63 5.99 11.66 11.92
N ILE A 64 7.11 10.95 11.80
CA ILE A 64 8.34 11.22 12.54
C ILE A 64 9.35 11.74 11.54
N THR A 65 9.95 12.89 11.83
CA THR A 65 11.07 13.41 11.03
C THR A 65 12.36 12.94 11.69
N ASP A 66 13.21 12.28 10.92
CA ASP A 66 14.52 11.88 11.41
C ASP A 66 15.46 13.09 11.40
N TYR A 67 15.96 13.49 12.56
CA TYR A 67 16.86 14.65 12.70
C TYR A 67 18.21 14.46 12.00
N THR A 68 18.64 13.21 11.78
CA THR A 68 19.95 12.92 11.17
C THR A 68 19.92 12.96 9.65
N THR A 69 18.79 12.57 9.04
CA THR A 69 18.64 12.48 7.58
C THR A 69 17.66 13.48 7.00
N ASN A 70 16.95 14.23 7.86
CA ASN A 70 15.87 15.15 7.52
C ASN A 70 14.73 14.50 6.71
N LYS A 71 14.64 13.16 6.72
CA LYS A 71 13.64 12.40 5.99
C LYS A 71 12.43 12.13 6.87
N LYS A 72 11.24 12.24 6.28
CA LYS A 72 9.99 11.89 6.96
C LYS A 72 9.80 10.38 6.94
N LYS A 73 9.49 9.82 8.09
CA LYS A 73 9.14 8.42 8.29
C LYS A 73 7.72 8.36 8.83
N LEU A 74 6.97 7.33 8.45
CA LEU A 74 5.60 7.14 8.93
C LEU A 74 5.57 5.90 9.81
N LEU A 75 5.34 6.11 11.09
CA LEU A 75 5.17 5.05 12.08
C LEU A 75 3.72 4.62 12.07
N LEU A 76 3.50 3.37 11.67
CA LEU A 76 2.19 2.74 11.71
C LEU A 76 1.92 2.21 13.12
N LYS A 77 0.65 2.12 13.51
CA LYS A 77 0.24 1.53 14.81
C LYS A 77 0.78 0.11 15.05
N ASN A 78 1.04 -0.65 13.98
CA ASN A 78 1.61 -1.99 14.09
C ASN A 78 3.13 -1.99 14.38
N GLY A 79 3.74 -0.83 14.62
CA GLY A 79 5.17 -0.67 14.88
C GLY A 79 6.04 -0.66 13.61
N VAL A 80 5.42 -0.71 12.42
CA VAL A 80 6.18 -0.68 11.16
C VAL A 80 6.53 0.76 10.80
N ILE A 81 7.80 0.99 10.50
CA ILE A 81 8.32 2.27 10.04
C ILE A 81 8.35 2.26 8.51
N LEU A 82 7.57 3.16 7.90
CA LEU A 82 7.58 3.38 6.47
C LEU A 82 8.56 4.49 6.09
N PRO A 83 9.45 4.24 5.12
CA PRO A 83 10.33 5.28 4.59
C PRO A 83 9.57 6.24 3.67
N GLU A 84 10.10 7.45 3.54
CA GLU A 84 9.49 8.57 2.79
C GLU A 84 9.07 8.22 1.36
N ASN A 85 9.89 7.43 0.67
CA ASN A 85 9.67 6.99 -0.71
C ASN A 85 8.42 6.12 -0.89
N GLU A 86 7.92 5.51 0.20
CA GLU A 86 6.72 4.68 0.20
C GLU A 86 5.47 5.43 0.70
N ILE A 87 5.64 6.63 1.26
CA ILE A 87 4.53 7.46 1.75
C ILE A 87 3.85 8.16 0.56
N ALA A 88 2.53 8.29 0.63
CA ALA A 88 1.78 9.06 -0.35
C ALA A 88 2.21 10.53 -0.32
N LYS A 89 2.47 11.14 -1.50
CA LYS A 89 2.87 12.56 -1.62
C LYS A 89 1.95 13.55 -0.89
N ARG A 90 0.69 13.20 -0.66
CA ARG A 90 -0.28 14.03 0.07
C ARG A 90 0.01 14.15 1.58
N LEU A 91 0.89 13.31 2.12
CA LEU A 91 1.24 13.23 3.55
C LEU A 91 2.67 13.74 3.82
N LEU A 92 3.41 14.07 2.76
CA LEU A 92 4.76 14.64 2.81
C LEU A 92 4.65 16.15 2.66
#